data_AF-A0A132GSV1-F1
#
_entry.id   AF-A0A132GSV1-F1
#
_cell.length_a   1.000
_cell.length_b   1.000
_cell.length_c   1.000
_cell.angle_alpha   90.00
_cell.angle_beta   90.00
_cell.angle_gamma   90.00
#
_symmetry.space_group_name_H-M   'P 1'
#
loop_
_entity.id
_entity.type
_entity.pdbx_description
1 polymer ?
#
loop_
_entity_poly.entity_id
_entity_poly.type
_entity_poly.pdbx_seq_one_letter_code
_entity_poly.pdbx_strand_id
1 'polypeptide(L)' 'MDYFGEIGVPITYLCHHNPDQFELVGTALQLADMQKVKDRMGRCDGGRRFYREEGSRIVRMFDRIVIRRKDGNHAS' A
#
# COMPACT_ATOMS: atom_id res chain seq x y z
N MET A 1 6.18 15.84 -8.52
CA MET A 1 5.90 14.38 -8.50
C MET A 1 4.51 14.24 -7.96
N ASP A 2 3.54 14.17 -8.87
CA ASP A 2 2.15 14.04 -8.52
C ASP A 2 1.84 12.60 -8.16
N TYR A 3 1.80 12.33 -6.85
CA TYR A 3 1.42 11.03 -6.30
C TYR A 3 -0.11 10.86 -6.36
N PHE A 4 -0.68 10.76 -7.58
CA PHE A 4 -2.09 10.41 -7.79
C PHE A 4 -2.33 8.88 -7.78
N GLY A 5 -1.27 8.08 -7.66
CA GLY A 5 -1.36 6.63 -7.52
C GLY A 5 -1.86 6.17 -6.14
N GLU A 6 -2.22 4.90 -6.07
CA GLU A 6 -2.54 4.23 -4.80
C GLU A 6 -1.30 4.09 -3.92
N ILE A 7 -1.41 4.48 -2.64
CA ILE A 7 -0.31 4.39 -1.68
C ILE A 7 -0.73 3.65 -0.42
N GLY A 8 0.13 2.72 0.01
CA GLY A 8 -0.02 2.01 1.29
C GLY A 8 0.54 2.81 2.45
N VAL A 9 -0.31 3.31 3.34
CA VAL A 9 0.07 4.14 4.49
C VAL A 9 -0.33 3.48 5.83
N PRO A 10 0.35 3.79 6.94
CA PRO A 10 -0.16 3.45 8.27
C PRO A 10 -1.52 4.13 8.50
N ILE A 11 -2.40 3.53 9.30
CA ILE A 11 -3.69 4.15 9.65
C ILE A 11 -3.53 5.54 10.28
N THR A 12 -2.45 5.74 11.05
CA THR A 12 -2.10 7.03 11.69
C THR A 12 -1.77 8.14 10.69
N TYR A 13 -1.56 7.82 9.41
CA TYR A 13 -1.38 8.83 8.37
C TYR A 13 -2.61 9.75 8.28
N LEU A 14 -3.82 9.19 8.41
CA LEU A 14 -5.06 9.97 8.40
C LEU A 14 -5.24 10.86 9.64
N CYS A 15 -4.46 10.64 10.71
CA CYS A 15 -4.47 11.52 11.88
C CYS A 15 -3.67 12.81 11.64
N HIS A 16 -2.74 12.81 10.68
CA HIS A 16 -1.85 13.93 10.40
C HIS A 16 -2.21 14.70 9.12
N HIS A 17 -3.19 14.21 8.35
CA HIS A 17 -3.61 14.80 7.08
C HIS A 17 -5.14 14.89 7.02
N ASN A 18 -5.67 15.80 6.19
CA ASN A 18 -7.12 15.92 6.00
C ASN A 18 -7.67 14.66 5.32
N PRO A 19 -8.49 13.82 6.01
CA PRO A 19 -9.02 12.58 5.44
C PRO A 19 -9.89 12.80 4.21
N ASP A 20 -10.56 13.96 4.11
CA ASP A 20 -11.48 14.26 3.01
C ASP A 20 -10.76 14.34 1.66
N GLN A 21 -9.45 14.57 1.66
CA GLN A 21 -8.60 14.61 0.46
C GLN A 21 -8.31 13.22 -0.12
N PHE A 22 -8.72 12.15 0.56
CA PHE A 22 -8.39 10.77 0.19
C PHE A 22 -9.63 9.89 0.06
N GLU A 23 -9.53 8.93 -0.86
CA GLU A 23 -10.41 7.79 -0.98
C GLU A 23 -9.73 6.56 -0.33
N LEU A 24 -10.47 5.81 0.49
CA LEU A 24 -10.01 4.54 1.04
C LEU A 24 -10.25 3.43 0.03
N VAL A 25 -9.17 2.90 -0.54
CA VAL A 25 -9.22 1.86 -1.58
C VAL A 25 -9.33 0.46 -0.96
N GLY A 26 -8.69 0.25 0.20
CA GLY A 26 -8.76 -1.03 0.91
C GLY A 26 -7.61 -1.22 1.88
N THR A 27 -7.34 -2.48 2.24
CA THR A 27 -6.28 -2.85 3.19
C THR A 27 -5.25 -3.78 2.55
N ALA A 28 -4.06 -3.87 3.15
CA ALA A 28 -3.04 -4.83 2.72
C ALA A 28 -3.53 -6.28 2.74
N LEU A 29 -4.45 -6.65 3.65
CA LEU A 29 -5.03 -8.00 3.69
C LEU A 29 -5.87 -8.31 2.44
N GLN A 30 -6.58 -7.31 1.91
CA GLN A 30 -7.45 -7.46 0.75
C GLN A 30 -6.69 -7.35 -0.56
N LEU A 31 -5.71 -6.44 -0.62
CA LEU A 31 -5.07 -6.02 -1.87
C LEU A 31 -3.70 -6.65 -2.12
N ALA A 32 -3.06 -7.28 -1.11
CA ALA A 32 -1.79 -7.94 -1.33
C ALA A 32 -1.89 -9.12 -2.30
N ASP A 33 -1.05 -9.09 -3.32
CA ASP A 33 -0.86 -10.16 -4.30
C ASP A 33 0.24 -11.12 -3.82
N MET A 34 -0.20 -12.25 -3.30
CA MET A 34 0.70 -13.25 -2.73
C MET A 34 1.36 -14.14 -3.78
N GLN A 35 0.82 -14.16 -5.01
CA GLN A 35 1.44 -14.90 -6.10
C GLN A 35 2.77 -14.24 -6.45
N LYS A 36 2.79 -12.91 -6.60
CA LYS A 36 4.03 -12.14 -6.79
C LYS A 36 5.05 -12.38 -5.68
N VAL A 37 4.60 -12.42 -4.43
CA VAL A 37 5.49 -12.67 -3.28
C VAL A 37 6.05 -14.10 -3.34
N LYS A 38 5.21 -15.09 -3.63
CA LYS A 38 5.61 -16.49 -3.76
C LYS A 38 6.57 -16.70 -4.93
N ASP A 39 6.32 -16.09 -6.08
CA ASP A 39 7.17 -16.18 -7.26
C ASP A 39 8.56 -15.60 -6.99
N ARG A 40 8.65 -14.54 -6.18
CA ARG A 40 9.92 -13.91 -5.81
C ARG A 40 10.66 -14.62 -4.67
N MET A 41 9.95 -15.14 -3.66
CA MET A 41 10.56 -15.79 -2.48
C MET A 41 10.64 -17.32 -2.57
N GLY A 42 9.98 -17.95 -3.54
CA GLY A 42 9.79 -19.40 -3.61
C GLY A 42 8.86 -19.98 -2.53
N ARG A 43 8.51 -19.19 -1.52
CA ARG A 43 7.63 -19.53 -0.39
C ARG A 43 6.91 -18.29 0.12
N CYS A 44 5.79 -18.46 0.81
CA CYS A 44 5.09 -17.32 1.39
C CYS A 44 4.35 -17.65 2.70
N ASP A 45 5.13 -17.72 3.76
CA ASP A 45 4.75 -18.22 5.09
C ASP A 45 4.13 -17.10 5.96
N GLY A 46 4.35 -15.83 5.59
CA GLY A 46 3.92 -14.65 6.36
C GLY A 46 2.48 -14.19 6.13
N GLY A 47 1.71 -14.86 5.26
CA GLY A 47 0.33 -14.47 4.93
C GLY A 47 0.19 -13.14 4.17
N ARG A 48 -1.07 -12.72 3.96
CA ARG A 48 -1.43 -11.57 3.11
C ARG A 48 -0.99 -10.23 3.71
N ARG A 49 0.10 -9.67 3.19
CA ARG A 49 0.63 -8.35 3.54
C ARG A 49 1.39 -7.77 2.36
N PHE A 50 1.65 -6.47 2.39
CA PHE A 50 2.67 -5.89 1.52
C PHE A 50 4.05 -6.26 2.04
N TYR A 51 4.94 -6.51 1.08
CA TYR A 51 6.34 -6.78 1.33
C TYR A 51 7.15 -5.76 0.55
N ARG A 52 8.26 -5.31 1.14
CA ARG A 52 9.21 -4.39 0.53
C ARG A 52 10.53 -5.10 0.31
N GLU A 53 11.15 -4.84 -0.83
CA GLU A 53 12.52 -5.27 -1.10
C GLU A 53 13.50 -4.27 -0.48
N GLU A 54 14.40 -4.77 0.37
CA GLU A 54 15.50 -4.02 0.99
C GLU A 54 16.82 -4.73 0.66
N GLY A 55 17.37 -4.40 -0.51
CA GLY A 55 18.53 -5.09 -1.06
C GLY A 55 18.18 -6.56 -1.37
N SER A 56 18.84 -7.50 -0.70
CA SER A 56 18.57 -8.93 -0.84
C SER A 56 17.45 -9.44 0.09
N ARG A 57 16.93 -8.60 0.98
CA ARG A 57 15.91 -8.99 1.96
C ARG A 57 14.53 -8.58 1.48
N ILE A 58 13.55 -9.43 1.75
CA ILE A 58 12.14 -9.08 1.57
C ILE A 58 11.53 -8.92 2.97
N VAL A 59 11.13 -7.69 3.28
CA VAL A 59 10.64 -7.29 4.59
C VAL A 59 9.13 -7.20 4.55
N ARG A 60 8.47 -7.97 5.42
CA ARG A 60 7.03 -7.88 5.62
C ARG A 60 6.68 -6.56 6.28
N MET A 61 5.81 -5.77 5.65
CA MET A 61 5.35 -4.52 6.25
C MET A 61 4.28 -4.81 7.31
N PHE A 62 4.21 -3.94 8.34
CA PHE A 62 3.04 -3.85 9.20
C PHE A 62 1.77 -3.56 8.39
N ASP A 63 0.61 -3.66 9.03
CA ASP A 63 -0.65 -3.34 8.36
C ASP A 63 -0.60 -1.95 7.70
N ARG A 64 -1.22 -1.87 6.52
CA ARG A 64 -1.33 -0.67 5.71
C ARG A 64 -2.74 -0.58 5.16
N ILE A 65 -3.29 0.61 5.24
CA ILE A 65 -4.43 0.99 4.42
C ILE A 65 -3.92 1.51 3.09
N VAL A 66 -4.66 1.27 2.02
CA VAL A 66 -4.38 1.83 0.71
C VAL A 66 -5.31 3.00 0.50
N ILE A 67 -4.72 4.17 0.26
CA ILE A 67 -5.44 5.39 -0.03
C ILE A 67 -5.07 5.90 -1.41
N ARG A 68 -6.00 6.62 -2.04
CA ARG A 68 -5.75 7.38 -3.26
C ARG A 68 -6.16 8.82 -3.01
N ARG A 69 -5.37 9.78 -3.48
CA ARG A 69 -5.75 11.19 -3.40
C ARG A 69 -6.96 11.43 -4.31
N LYS A 70 -8.01 12.07 -3.81
CA LYS A 70 -9.11 12.55 -4.65
C LYS A 70 -8.54 13.65 -5.54
N ASP A 71 -8.67 13.49 -6.85
CA ASP A 71 -8.15 14.46 -7.80
C ASP A 71 -8.70 15.85 -7.47
N GLY A 72 -7.80 16.77 -7.13
CA GLY A 72 -8.13 18.18 -7.23
C GLY A 72 -8.05 18.58 -8.69
N ASN A 73 -9.00 18.14 -9.52
CA ASN A 73 -9.27 18.60 -10.88
C ASN A 73 -8.04 19.18 -11.63
N HIS A 74 -7.13 18.33 -12.08
CA HIS A 74 -6.16 18.71 -13.12
C HIS A 74 -6.60 18.03 -14.42
N ALA A 75 -7.66 18.58 -15.01
CA ALA A 75 -7.89 18.41 -16.43
C ALA A 75 -6.62 18.84 -17.16
N SER A 76 -6.00 17.89 -17.86
CA SER A 76 -5.02 18.18 -18.91
C SER A 76 -5.75 18.43 -20.22
#